data_AF-A0A1Q3AVL8-F1
#
_entry.id   AF-A0A1Q3AVL8-F1
#
_cell.length_a   1.000
_cell.length_b   1.000
_cell.length_c   1.000
_cell.angle_alpha   90.00
_cell.angle_beta   90.00
_cell.angle_gamma   90.00
#
_symmetry.space_group_name_H-M   'P 1'
#
loop_
_entity.id
_entity.type
_entity.pdbx_description
1 polymer ?
#
loop_
_entity_poly.entity_id
_entity_poly.type
_entity_poly.pdbx_seq_one_letter_code
_entity_poly.pdbx_strand_id
1 'polypeptide(L)'
;MEENPSESEKGIWKLSVDGSLCLTGSGAELVLTSPDGWTLEYALRFIFKATNNEAEWEALIVELTIAKHLEVQRIEASSDSQLVVGLANGEYEARENLMVKYLSHFQGIKSAFEVLRIMKVPRAENVRADQLSKLATAEELEKNQTVLVDYLDRPTISEADVMDIDVPHEPNWMTPFINWLRSGILPEDPVEARKLVYRANRFQFRDGILYKKSFSFP
;
A
#
# COMPACT_ATOMS: atom_id res chain seq x y z
N MET A 1 42.15 -3.14 5.47
CA MET A 1 41.36 -2.06 4.89
C MET A 1 39.92 -2.49 5.07
N GLU A 2 39.25 -1.96 6.09
CA GLU A 2 37.81 -2.12 6.25
C GLU A 2 37.15 -1.27 5.17
N GLU A 3 36.37 -1.90 4.29
CA GLU A 3 35.57 -1.19 3.30
C GLU A 3 34.48 -0.41 4.06
N ASN A 4 34.56 0.92 3.99
CA ASN A 4 33.45 1.78 4.41
C ASN A 4 32.23 1.42 3.53
N PRO A 5 31.06 1.10 4.10
CA PRO A 5 29.85 0.95 3.30
C PRO A 5 29.61 2.27 2.57
N SER A 6 29.52 2.18 1.24
CA SER A 6 29.40 3.34 0.37
C SER A 6 28.26 4.26 0.84
N GLU A 7 28.38 5.58 0.68
CA GLU A 7 27.28 6.53 0.99
C GLU A 7 25.95 6.17 0.30
N SER A 8 25.98 5.31 -0.72
CA SER A 8 24.82 4.76 -1.40
C SER A 8 23.94 3.85 -0.53
N GLU A 9 24.42 3.33 0.60
CA GLU A 9 23.66 2.42 1.49
C GLU A 9 22.99 3.13 2.68
N LYS A 10 23.38 4.37 2.98
CA LYS A 10 22.78 5.13 4.09
C LYS A 10 21.31 5.39 3.82
N GLY A 11 20.44 4.98 4.74
CA GLY A 11 19.00 5.26 4.67
C GLY A 11 18.16 4.27 3.86
N ILE A 12 18.73 3.15 3.38
CA ILE A 12 17.97 2.11 2.67
C ILE A 12 17.23 1.21 3.66
N TRP A 13 15.91 1.10 3.47
CA TRP A 13 15.08 0.14 4.17
C TRP A 13 15.13 -1.21 3.48
N LYS A 14 15.16 -2.29 4.25
CA LYS A 14 15.14 -3.66 3.73
C LYS A 14 13.76 -4.24 3.86
N LEU A 15 13.24 -4.75 2.76
CA LEU A 15 11.93 -5.37 2.66
C LEU A 15 12.12 -6.84 2.29
N SER A 16 11.55 -7.76 3.05
CA SER A 16 11.46 -9.17 2.67
C SER A 16 10.02 -9.48 2.27
N VAL A 17 9.84 -9.93 1.03
CA VAL A 17 8.54 -10.21 0.41
C VAL A 17 8.41 -11.73 0.28
N ASP A 18 7.30 -12.28 0.76
CA ASP A 18 6.94 -13.68 0.50
C ASP A 18 5.42 -13.86 0.45
N GLY A 19 4.92 -14.35 -0.70
CA GLY A 19 3.55 -14.78 -0.88
C GLY A 19 3.42 -16.28 -0.70
N SER A 20 2.50 -16.72 0.17
CA SER A 20 2.24 -18.16 0.38
C SER A 20 0.80 -18.57 0.11
N LEU A 21 0.64 -19.84 -0.28
CA LEU A 21 -0.64 -20.52 -0.47
C LEU A 21 -0.84 -21.60 0.60
N CYS A 22 -2.04 -21.68 1.19
CA CYS A 22 -2.47 -22.76 2.07
C CYS A 22 -3.86 -23.30 1.70
N LEU A 23 -4.21 -24.47 2.24
CA LEU A 23 -5.53 -25.12 2.07
C LEU A 23 -6.70 -24.25 2.54
N THR A 24 -6.46 -23.35 3.49
CA THR A 24 -7.46 -22.46 4.13
C THR A 24 -7.45 -21.01 3.60
N GLY A 25 -6.58 -20.70 2.63
CA GLY A 25 -6.46 -19.37 2.03
C GLY A 25 -5.05 -19.04 1.53
N SER A 26 -4.92 -17.90 0.88
CA SER A 26 -3.63 -17.34 0.45
C SER A 26 -3.24 -16.20 1.38
N GLY A 27 -1.96 -15.88 1.51
CA GLY A 27 -1.51 -14.78 2.35
C GLY A 27 -0.12 -14.28 1.98
N ALA A 28 0.21 -13.10 2.45
CA ALA A 28 1.49 -12.46 2.29
C ALA A 28 2.00 -12.01 3.65
N GLU A 29 3.30 -11.89 3.81
CA GLU A 29 3.86 -11.47 5.07
C GLU A 29 5.06 -10.56 4.87
N LEU A 30 4.96 -9.42 5.54
CA LEU A 30 5.78 -8.24 5.41
C LEU A 30 6.75 -8.18 6.57
N VAL A 31 8.05 -8.19 6.25
CA VAL A 31 9.09 -7.80 7.19
C VAL A 31 9.84 -6.59 6.64
N LEU A 32 9.53 -5.41 7.19
CA LEU A 32 10.15 -4.15 6.82
C LEU A 32 11.14 -3.70 7.90
N THR A 33 12.42 -3.61 7.55
CA THR A 33 13.51 -3.25 8.45
C THR A 33 14.08 -1.88 8.11
N SER A 34 14.04 -0.96 9.06
CA SER A 34 14.65 0.36 8.97
C SER A 34 16.18 0.30 8.98
N PRO A 35 16.87 1.34 8.46
CA PRO A 35 18.32 1.47 8.55
C PRO A 35 18.85 1.42 9.98
N ASP A 36 18.06 1.88 10.94
CA ASP A 36 18.40 1.92 12.38
C ASP A 36 18.12 0.59 13.10
N GLY A 37 17.63 -0.43 12.37
CA GLY A 37 17.41 -1.78 12.89
C GLY A 37 16.04 -2.04 13.51
N TRP A 38 15.13 -1.06 13.53
CA TRP A 38 13.73 -1.31 13.87
C TRP A 38 13.03 -2.13 12.77
N THR A 39 12.22 -3.10 13.17
CA THR A 39 11.48 -4.01 12.29
C THR A 39 9.98 -3.87 12.49
N LEU A 40 9.25 -3.72 11.38
CA LEU A 40 7.80 -3.86 11.31
C LEU A 40 7.46 -5.23 10.72
N GLU A 41 6.67 -6.00 11.44
CA GLU A 41 6.13 -7.29 10.99
C GLU A 41 4.63 -7.17 10.81
N TYR A 42 4.13 -7.57 9.65
CA TYR A 42 2.72 -7.46 9.30
C TYR A 42 2.29 -8.64 8.42
N ALA A 43 1.19 -9.29 8.78
CA ALA A 43 0.64 -10.42 8.07
C ALA A 43 -0.63 -10.01 7.33
N LEU A 44 -0.73 -10.39 6.06
CA LEU A 44 -1.86 -10.10 5.20
C LEU A 44 -2.50 -11.39 4.73
N ARG A 45 -3.82 -11.51 4.90
CA ARG A 45 -4.58 -12.67 4.45
C ARG A 45 -5.46 -12.33 3.26
N PHE A 46 -5.35 -13.09 2.19
CA PHE A 46 -6.20 -12.96 1.01
C PHE A 46 -7.47 -13.79 1.19
N ILE A 47 -8.62 -13.13 1.13
CA ILE A 47 -9.94 -13.80 1.20
C ILE A 47 -10.32 -14.39 -0.17
N PHE A 48 -9.67 -13.93 -1.24
CA PHE A 48 -9.82 -14.48 -2.58
C PHE A 48 -8.84 -15.63 -2.86
N LYS A 49 -9.16 -16.42 -3.89
CA LYS A 49 -8.24 -17.44 -4.40
C LYS A 49 -7.21 -16.77 -5.30
N ALA A 50 -5.93 -16.99 -4.99
CA ALA A 50 -4.81 -16.58 -5.82
C ALA A 50 -4.00 -17.82 -6.23
N THR A 51 -3.36 -17.76 -7.38
CA THR A 51 -2.23 -18.64 -7.71
C THR A 51 -0.98 -18.18 -6.95
N ASN A 52 0.09 -18.99 -6.96
CA ASN A 52 1.32 -18.64 -6.24
C ASN A 52 1.90 -17.33 -6.79
N ASN A 53 2.02 -17.23 -8.12
CA ASN A 53 2.53 -16.02 -8.78
C ASN A 53 1.67 -14.78 -8.49
N GLU A 54 0.34 -14.93 -8.43
CA GLU A 54 -0.55 -13.84 -8.05
C GLU A 54 -0.35 -13.45 -6.59
N ALA A 55 -0.23 -14.41 -5.68
CA ALA A 55 0.00 -14.14 -4.26
C ALA A 55 1.32 -13.39 -4.02
N GLU A 56 2.38 -13.76 -4.73
CA GLU A 56 3.69 -13.09 -4.68
C GLU A 56 3.63 -11.65 -5.21
N TRP A 57 2.87 -11.42 -6.29
CA TRP A 57 2.65 -10.07 -6.81
C TRP A 57 1.81 -9.21 -5.87
N GLU A 58 0.74 -9.77 -5.32
CA GLU A 58 -0.11 -9.12 -4.33
C GLU A 58 0.69 -8.77 -3.07
N ALA A 59 1.52 -9.69 -2.59
CA ALA A 59 2.46 -9.45 -1.50
C ALA A 59 3.34 -8.24 -1.79
N LEU A 60 4.12 -8.29 -2.88
CA LEU A 60 5.03 -7.20 -3.26
C LEU A 60 4.31 -5.84 -3.35
N ILE A 61 3.15 -5.80 -4.00
CA ILE A 61 2.40 -4.58 -4.23
C ILE A 61 1.87 -4.00 -2.93
N VAL A 62 1.26 -4.82 -2.06
CA VAL A 62 0.69 -4.32 -0.81
C VAL A 62 1.80 -3.87 0.12
N GLU A 63 2.90 -4.61 0.19
CA GLU A 63 4.05 -4.27 1.02
C GLU A 63 4.70 -2.95 0.61
N LEU A 64 4.91 -2.74 -0.69
CA LEU A 64 5.38 -1.45 -1.21
C LEU A 64 4.36 -0.34 -0.98
N THR A 65 3.06 -0.64 -1.05
CA THR A 65 2.01 0.33 -0.75
C THR A 65 2.09 0.75 0.72
N ILE A 66 2.27 -0.18 1.66
CA ILE A 66 2.45 0.13 3.08
C ILE A 66 3.70 0.98 3.28
N ALA A 67 4.82 0.60 2.67
CA ALA A 67 6.07 1.35 2.80
C ALA A 67 5.96 2.78 2.23
N LYS A 68 5.19 2.97 1.14
CA LYS A 68 4.83 4.29 0.62
C LYS A 68 4.03 5.10 1.63
N HIS A 69 3.04 4.51 2.30
CA HIS A 69 2.25 5.20 3.34
C HIS A 69 3.08 5.57 4.57
N LEU A 70 4.17 4.83 4.82
CA LEU A 70 5.16 5.14 5.85
C LEU A 70 6.21 6.17 5.38
N GLU A 71 6.01 6.79 4.21
CA GLU A 71 6.90 7.78 3.61
C GLU A 71 8.34 7.28 3.40
N VAL A 72 8.52 5.97 3.26
CA VAL A 72 9.82 5.38 2.96
C VAL A 72 10.19 5.73 1.52
N GLN A 73 11.34 6.37 1.32
CA GLN A 73 11.79 6.81 -0.01
C GLN A 73 12.75 5.83 -0.69
N ARG A 74 13.45 5.00 0.09
CA ARG A 74 14.56 4.15 -0.39
C ARG A 74 14.42 2.73 0.14
N ILE A 75 14.15 1.78 -0.76
CA ILE A 75 13.86 0.38 -0.43
C ILE A 75 14.72 -0.58 -1.25
N GLU A 76 15.17 -1.64 -0.59
CA GLU A 76 15.65 -2.86 -1.19
C GLU A 76 14.73 -4.01 -0.79
N ALA A 77 13.93 -4.51 -1.74
CA ALA A 77 13.02 -5.62 -1.56
C ALA A 77 13.67 -6.93 -2.02
N SER A 78 13.56 -7.97 -1.21
CA SER A 78 14.07 -9.31 -1.49
C SER A 78 12.90 -10.26 -1.74
N SER A 79 12.95 -11.04 -2.83
CA SER A 79 11.98 -12.07 -3.15
C SER A 79 12.68 -13.31 -3.71
N ASP A 80 12.16 -14.50 -3.43
CA ASP A 80 12.62 -15.76 -4.02
C ASP A 80 11.89 -16.09 -5.34
N SER A 81 10.82 -15.34 -5.68
CA SER A 81 10.03 -15.52 -6.89
C SER A 81 10.74 -15.00 -8.13
N GLN A 82 11.31 -15.94 -8.90
CA GLN A 82 12.01 -15.66 -10.16
C GLN A 82 11.17 -14.82 -11.13
N LEU A 83 9.87 -15.12 -11.22
CA LEU A 83 8.96 -14.44 -12.15
C LEU A 83 8.75 -12.98 -11.74
N VAL A 84 8.48 -12.73 -10.46
CA VAL A 84 8.25 -11.38 -9.93
C VAL A 84 9.51 -10.53 -10.10
N VAL A 85 10.67 -11.05 -9.68
CA VAL A 85 11.95 -10.32 -9.79
C VAL A 85 12.28 -10.02 -11.26
N GLY A 86 12.19 -11.02 -12.14
CA GLY A 86 12.53 -10.84 -13.55
C GLY A 86 11.62 -9.85 -14.28
N LEU A 87 10.31 -9.86 -13.99
CA LEU A 87 9.37 -8.88 -14.56
C LEU A 87 9.56 -7.48 -13.96
N ALA A 88 9.74 -7.37 -12.64
CA ALA A 88 9.92 -6.08 -11.96
C ALA A 88 11.20 -5.35 -12.40
N ASN A 89 12.27 -6.11 -12.68
CA ASN A 89 13.54 -5.60 -13.20
C ASN A 89 13.54 -5.42 -14.73
N GLY A 90 12.49 -5.83 -15.44
CA GLY A 90 12.39 -5.72 -16.90
C GLY A 90 13.24 -6.73 -17.67
N GLU A 91 13.69 -7.80 -17.00
CA GLU A 91 14.40 -8.93 -17.64
C GLU A 91 13.43 -9.83 -18.41
N TYR A 92 12.15 -9.85 -18.00
CA TYR A 92 11.08 -10.60 -18.63
C TYR A 92 9.99 -9.68 -19.18
N GLU A 93 9.25 -10.17 -20.18
CA GLU A 93 8.07 -9.50 -20.74
C GLU A 93 6.79 -10.17 -20.24
N ALA A 94 5.87 -9.37 -19.69
CA ALA A 94 4.54 -9.86 -19.30
C ALA A 94 3.68 -10.11 -20.54
N ARG A 95 3.26 -11.35 -20.75
CA ARG A 95 2.40 -11.74 -21.89
C ARG A 95 0.94 -11.94 -21.51
N GLU A 96 0.69 -12.40 -20.30
CA GLU A 96 -0.66 -12.63 -19.81
C GLU A 96 -1.29 -11.31 -19.31
N ASN A 97 -2.56 -11.08 -19.64
CA ASN A 97 -3.27 -9.85 -19.28
C ASN A 97 -3.19 -9.53 -17.77
N LEU A 98 -3.25 -10.55 -16.90
CA LEU A 98 -3.13 -10.37 -15.46
C LEU A 98 -1.73 -9.89 -15.05
N MET A 99 -0.68 -10.51 -15.60
CA MET A 99 0.71 -10.09 -15.32
C MET A 99 0.99 -8.68 -15.84
N VAL A 100 0.39 -8.29 -16.97
CA VAL A 100 0.47 -6.91 -17.48
C VAL A 100 -0.19 -5.93 -16.51
N LYS A 101 -1.34 -6.29 -15.92
CA LYS A 101 -2.01 -5.47 -14.90
C LYS A 101 -1.16 -5.32 -13.64
N TYR A 102 -0.59 -6.41 -13.12
CA TYR A 102 0.32 -6.37 -11.97
C TYR A 102 1.54 -5.50 -12.23
N LEU A 103 2.21 -5.72 -13.36
CA LEU A 103 3.39 -4.94 -13.73
C LEU A 103 3.04 -3.45 -13.87
N SER A 104 1.90 -3.11 -14.49
CA SER A 104 1.45 -1.71 -14.60
C SER A 104 1.20 -1.08 -13.23
N HIS A 105 0.52 -1.79 -12.33
CA HIS A 105 0.26 -1.31 -10.97
C HIS A 105 1.56 -1.12 -10.17
N PHE A 106 2.48 -2.08 -10.27
CA PHE A 106 3.82 -2.00 -9.69
C PHE A 106 4.61 -0.79 -10.22
N GLN A 107 4.59 -0.52 -11.53
CA GLN A 107 5.28 0.66 -12.10
C GLN A 107 4.68 1.97 -11.55
N GLY A 108 3.36 2.02 -11.34
CA GLY A 108 2.71 3.16 -10.69
C GLY A 108 3.23 3.39 -9.28
N ILE A 109 3.31 2.34 -8.46
CA ILE A 109 3.83 2.42 -7.08
C ILE A 109 5.33 2.74 -7.06
N LYS A 110 6.12 2.13 -7.96
CA LYS A 110 7.56 2.34 -8.08
C LYS A 110 7.94 3.81 -8.22
N SER A 111 7.10 4.61 -8.89
CA SER A 111 7.33 6.05 -9.06
C SER A 111 7.33 6.86 -7.75
N ALA A 112 6.80 6.32 -6.66
CA ALA A 112 6.78 6.96 -5.35
C ALA A 112 8.11 6.86 -4.59
N PHE A 113 9.04 6.02 -5.05
CA PHE A 113 10.32 5.78 -4.38
C PHE A 113 11.47 6.44 -5.15
N GLU A 114 12.38 7.10 -4.43
CA GLU A 114 13.64 7.59 -5.01
C GLU A 114 14.54 6.42 -5.43
N VAL A 115 14.56 5.38 -4.60
CA VAL A 115 15.31 4.14 -4.86
C VAL A 115 14.42 2.96 -4.53
N LEU A 116 14.13 2.12 -5.52
CA LEU A 116 13.52 0.81 -5.31
C LEU A 116 14.35 -0.24 -6.05
N ARG A 117 14.93 -1.17 -5.29
CA ARG A 117 15.68 -2.31 -5.82
C ARG A 117 14.93 -3.60 -5.51
N ILE A 118 14.72 -4.45 -6.51
CA ILE A 118 14.14 -5.78 -6.32
C ILE A 118 15.26 -6.81 -6.52
N MET A 119 15.63 -7.47 -5.43
CA MET A 119 16.73 -8.42 -5.36
C MET A 119 16.19 -9.84 -5.31
N LYS A 120 16.77 -10.71 -6.14
CA LYS A 120 16.51 -12.13 -6.03
C LYS A 120 17.32 -12.72 -4.88
N VAL A 121 16.66 -13.43 -3.97
CA VAL A 121 17.32 -14.22 -2.93
C VAL A 121 17.02 -15.72 -3.10
N PRO A 122 17.94 -16.62 -2.76
CA PRO A 122 17.62 -18.04 -2.68
C PRO A 122 16.53 -18.29 -1.63
N ARG A 123 15.62 -19.24 -1.89
CA ARG A 123 14.55 -19.60 -0.93
C ARG A 123 15.09 -20.00 0.45
N ALA A 124 16.28 -20.60 0.50
CA ALA A 124 16.96 -20.94 1.76
C ALA A 124 17.40 -19.73 2.60
N GLU A 125 17.47 -18.54 1.99
CA GLU A 125 17.82 -17.28 2.65
C GLU A 125 16.57 -16.45 2.99
N ASN A 126 15.42 -16.73 2.35
CA ASN A 126 14.11 -16.11 2.66
C ASN A 126 13.31 -16.87 3.74
N VAL A 127 13.97 -17.70 4.55
CA VAL A 127 13.31 -18.62 5.50
C VAL A 127 12.46 -17.89 6.54
N ARG A 128 12.83 -16.68 6.94
CA ARG A 128 12.06 -15.90 7.92
C ARG A 128 10.68 -15.53 7.38
N ALA A 129 10.63 -15.01 6.15
CA ALA A 129 9.38 -14.68 5.48
C ALA A 129 8.58 -15.95 5.11
N ASP A 130 9.24 -17.05 4.72
CA ASP A 130 8.55 -18.32 4.42
C ASP A 130 7.95 -18.99 5.68
N GLN A 131 8.58 -18.81 6.84
CA GLN A 131 8.05 -19.31 8.12
C GLN A 131 6.84 -18.50 8.58
N LEU A 132 6.93 -17.18 8.51
CA LEU A 132 5.91 -16.30 9.05
C LEU A 132 4.72 -16.15 8.08
N SER A 133 4.92 -16.20 6.75
CA SER A 133 3.83 -16.33 5.77
C SER A 133 3.01 -17.61 5.99
N LYS A 134 3.65 -18.72 6.38
CA LYS A 134 2.95 -19.96 6.78
C LYS A 134 2.16 -19.77 8.07
N LEU A 135 2.68 -19.02 9.05
CA LEU A 135 1.96 -18.70 10.29
C LEU A 135 0.73 -17.83 10.03
N ALA A 136 0.77 -16.93 9.04
CA ALA A 136 -0.38 -16.13 8.62
C ALA A 136 -1.53 -16.97 8.04
N THR A 137 -1.20 -18.12 7.46
CA THR A 137 -2.20 -19.06 6.91
C THR A 137 -2.76 -20.06 7.92
N ALA A 138 -2.06 -20.28 9.04
CA ALA A 138 -2.50 -21.15 10.12
C ALA A 138 -3.42 -20.40 11.09
N GLU A 139 -4.34 -21.13 11.73
CA GLU A 139 -5.28 -20.63 12.76
C GLU A 139 -4.58 -20.07 14.03
N GLU A 140 -3.24 -20.02 14.03
CA GLU A 140 -2.39 -19.57 15.13
C GLU A 140 -2.24 -18.04 15.22
N LEU A 141 -2.57 -17.32 14.13
CA LEU A 141 -2.48 -15.86 14.09
C LEU A 141 -3.50 -15.16 15.01
N GLU A 142 -4.67 -15.78 15.25
CA GLU A 142 -5.66 -15.28 16.23
C GLU A 142 -5.18 -15.45 17.69
N LYS A 143 -4.19 -16.31 17.94
CA LYS A 143 -3.71 -16.65 19.29
C LYS A 143 -2.45 -15.86 19.69
N ASN A 144 -1.67 -15.36 18.72
CA ASN A 144 -0.42 -14.64 18.96
C ASN A 144 -0.58 -13.15 18.61
N GLN A 145 -0.88 -12.32 19.62
CA GLN A 145 -1.21 -10.87 19.50
C GLN A 145 -0.03 -9.94 19.10
N THR A 146 1.11 -10.47 18.66
CA THR A 146 2.32 -9.66 18.40
C THR A 146 2.47 -9.21 16.95
N VAL A 147 1.76 -9.83 16.00
CA VAL A 147 1.83 -9.50 14.57
C VAL A 147 0.52 -8.82 14.15
N LEU A 148 0.63 -7.67 13.48
CA LEU A 148 -0.54 -6.99 12.92
C LEU A 148 -1.09 -7.82 11.75
N VAL A 149 -2.40 -8.11 11.78
CA VAL A 149 -3.08 -8.92 10.77
C VAL A 149 -4.10 -8.07 10.04
N ASP A 150 -4.07 -8.11 8.72
CA ASP A 150 -5.10 -7.47 7.89
C ASP A 150 -5.59 -8.41 6.79
N TYR A 151 -6.70 -8.04 6.16
CA TYR A 151 -7.40 -8.87 5.20
C TYR A 151 -7.58 -8.14 3.87
N LEU A 152 -7.23 -8.81 2.79
CA LEU A 152 -7.47 -8.33 1.44
C LEU A 152 -8.65 -9.09 0.82
N ASP A 153 -9.78 -8.40 0.68
CA ASP A 153 -11.02 -8.99 0.17
C ASP A 153 -10.98 -9.26 -1.35
N ARG A 154 -10.16 -8.52 -2.09
CA ARG A 154 -10.08 -8.56 -3.56
C ARG A 154 -8.66 -8.27 -4.06
N PRO A 155 -8.25 -8.85 -5.20
CA PRO A 155 -6.94 -8.55 -5.81
C PRO A 155 -6.69 -7.06 -5.98
N THR A 156 -5.47 -6.58 -5.75
CA THR A 156 -5.08 -5.16 -5.95
C THR A 156 -5.22 -4.71 -7.40
N ILE A 157 -5.11 -5.65 -8.36
CA ILE A 157 -5.33 -5.40 -9.79
C ILE A 157 -6.78 -5.52 -10.24
N SER A 158 -7.70 -5.83 -9.32
CA SER A 158 -9.13 -5.73 -9.62
C SER A 158 -9.39 -4.28 -9.99
N GLU A 159 -10.25 -4.06 -10.98
CA GLU A 159 -10.83 -2.74 -11.21
C GLU A 159 -11.66 -2.39 -9.97
N ALA A 160 -11.00 -1.82 -8.97
CA ALA A 160 -11.68 -0.97 -8.04
C ALA A 160 -12.00 0.29 -8.83
N ASP A 161 -13.25 0.74 -8.75
CA ASP A 161 -13.57 2.16 -8.82
C ASP A 161 -12.71 2.88 -7.77
N VAL A 162 -11.42 3.05 -8.04
CA VAL A 162 -10.58 4.01 -7.34
C VAL A 162 -11.03 5.34 -7.90
N MET A 163 -12.17 5.81 -7.40
CA MET A 163 -12.36 7.24 -7.30
C MET A 163 -11.20 7.72 -6.43
N ASP A 164 -10.16 8.23 -7.08
CA ASP A 164 -9.25 9.18 -6.48
C ASP A 164 -10.13 10.19 -5.73
N ILE A 165 -10.16 10.10 -4.41
CA ILE A 165 -10.91 11.04 -3.57
C ILE A 165 -10.31 12.46 -3.72
N ASP A 166 -9.12 12.56 -4.29
CA ASP A 166 -8.39 13.82 -4.45
C ASP A 166 -8.84 14.70 -5.62
N VAL A 167 -9.74 14.25 -6.50
CA VAL A 167 -10.43 15.16 -7.42
C VAL A 167 -11.87 14.68 -7.70
N PRO A 168 -12.92 15.38 -7.22
CA PRO A 168 -14.25 15.14 -7.73
C PRO A 168 -14.28 15.48 -9.23
N HIS A 169 -14.28 14.46 -10.09
CA HIS A 169 -14.51 14.62 -11.53
C HIS A 169 -15.96 15.05 -11.84
N GLU A 170 -16.85 15.00 -10.86
CA GLU A 170 -18.20 15.56 -10.93
C GLU A 170 -18.50 16.41 -9.68
N PRO A 171 -19.32 17.48 -9.80
CA PRO A 171 -19.76 18.28 -8.66
C PRO A 171 -20.58 17.41 -7.69
N ASN A 172 -19.91 16.81 -6.72
CA ASN A 172 -20.58 16.08 -5.65
C ASN A 172 -21.09 17.04 -4.57
N TRP A 173 -21.83 16.51 -3.60
CA TRP A 173 -22.43 17.29 -2.51
C TRP A 173 -21.40 18.06 -1.66
N MET A 174 -20.12 17.68 -1.66
CA MET A 174 -19.04 18.36 -0.93
C MET A 174 -18.50 19.57 -1.69
N THR A 175 -18.62 19.58 -3.02
CA THR A 175 -18.07 20.61 -3.92
C THR A 175 -18.46 22.05 -3.50
N PRO A 176 -19.72 22.36 -3.15
CA PRO A 176 -20.09 23.69 -2.69
C PRO A 176 -19.40 24.08 -1.36
N PHE A 177 -19.22 23.12 -0.45
CA PHE A 177 -18.55 23.36 0.83
C PHE A 177 -17.05 23.57 0.65
N ILE A 178 -16.41 22.80 -0.22
CA ILE A 178 -14.99 22.95 -0.56
C ILE A 178 -14.77 24.31 -1.25
N ASN A 179 -15.57 24.67 -2.24
CA ASN A 179 -15.44 25.95 -2.93
C ASN A 179 -15.62 27.16 -2.00
N TRP A 180 -16.55 27.07 -1.05
CA TRP A 180 -16.72 28.11 -0.03
C TRP A 180 -15.55 28.16 0.96
N LEU A 181 -15.19 27.03 1.58
CA LEU A 181 -14.18 26.99 2.66
C LEU A 181 -12.74 27.15 2.16
N ARG A 182 -12.44 26.75 0.91
CA ARG A 182 -11.12 26.88 0.28
C ARG A 182 -10.97 28.17 -0.50
N SER A 183 -11.98 28.54 -1.29
CA SER A 183 -11.86 29.57 -2.32
C SER A 183 -12.80 30.77 -2.12
N GLY A 184 -13.65 30.75 -1.08
CA GLY A 184 -14.58 31.84 -0.79
C GLY A 184 -15.72 32.01 -1.81
N ILE A 185 -15.94 31.03 -2.68
CA ILE A 185 -16.93 31.12 -3.76
C ILE A 185 -18.29 30.69 -3.22
N LEU A 186 -19.31 31.52 -3.45
CA LEU A 186 -20.71 31.26 -3.06
C LEU A 186 -21.60 31.03 -4.30
N PRO A 187 -22.71 30.29 -4.17
CA PRO A 187 -23.75 30.25 -5.18
C PRO A 187 -24.33 31.64 -5.47
N GLU A 188 -24.76 31.89 -6.71
CA GLU A 188 -25.37 33.16 -7.12
C GLU A 188 -26.72 33.42 -6.44
N ASP A 189 -27.48 32.35 -6.12
CA ASP A 189 -28.75 32.47 -5.39
C ASP A 189 -28.49 32.85 -3.92
N PRO A 190 -28.96 34.04 -3.46
CA PRO A 190 -28.78 34.49 -2.08
C PRO A 190 -29.38 33.55 -1.03
N VAL A 191 -30.42 32.79 -1.37
CA VAL A 191 -31.05 31.84 -0.44
C VAL A 191 -30.18 30.60 -0.25
N GLU A 192 -29.64 30.06 -1.33
CA GLU A 192 -28.73 28.91 -1.28
C GLU A 192 -27.38 29.28 -0.67
N ALA A 193 -26.85 30.47 -0.96
CA ALA A 193 -25.64 30.98 -0.32
C ALA A 193 -25.79 31.04 1.22
N ARG A 194 -26.92 31.54 1.73
CA ARG A 194 -27.18 31.59 3.18
C ARG A 194 -27.27 30.19 3.80
N LYS A 195 -27.97 29.26 3.14
CA LYS A 195 -28.08 27.86 3.61
C LYS A 195 -26.71 27.18 3.63
N LEU A 196 -25.90 27.41 2.60
CA LEU A 196 -24.55 26.85 2.48
C LEU A 196 -23.66 27.35 3.63
N VAL A 197 -23.60 28.66 3.86
CA VAL A 197 -22.80 29.26 4.95
C VAL A 197 -23.22 28.70 6.31
N TYR A 198 -24.53 28.62 6.58
CA TYR A 198 -25.03 28.07 7.84
C TYR A 198 -24.62 26.60 8.04
N ARG A 199 -24.71 25.78 7.00
CA ARG A 199 -24.31 24.36 7.04
C ARG A 199 -22.80 24.18 7.09
N ALA A 200 -22.03 25.05 6.44
CA ALA A 200 -20.58 25.00 6.36
C ALA A 200 -19.90 25.15 7.72
N ASN A 201 -20.55 25.81 8.69
CA ASN A 201 -20.04 25.90 10.07
C ASN A 201 -19.78 24.54 10.72
N ARG A 202 -20.47 23.48 10.27
CA ARG A 202 -20.30 22.09 10.73
C ARG A 202 -19.11 21.38 10.10
N PHE A 203 -18.40 22.01 9.19
CA PHE A 203 -17.27 21.43 8.48
C PHE A 203 -16.00 22.27 8.66
N GLN A 204 -14.85 21.66 8.43
CA GLN A 204 -13.54 22.30 8.45
C GLN A 204 -12.71 21.73 7.30
N PHE A 205 -12.08 22.60 6.51
CA PHE A 205 -11.20 22.20 5.42
C PHE A 205 -9.74 22.37 5.87
N ARG A 206 -8.93 21.31 5.80
CA ARG A 206 -7.49 21.30 6.15
C ARG A 206 -6.74 20.36 5.22
N ASP A 207 -5.60 20.79 4.72
CA ASP A 207 -4.66 19.97 3.93
C ASP A 207 -5.33 19.21 2.77
N GLY A 208 -6.29 19.86 2.08
CA GLY A 208 -7.02 19.26 0.96
C GLY A 208 -8.27 18.44 1.35
N ILE A 209 -8.47 18.17 2.64
CA ILE A 209 -9.51 17.27 3.14
C ILE A 209 -10.61 18.05 3.88
N LEU A 210 -11.87 17.69 3.63
CA LEU A 210 -13.05 18.25 4.31
C LEU A 210 -13.46 17.38 5.50
N TYR A 211 -13.26 17.88 6.71
CA TYR A 211 -13.63 17.24 7.97
C TYR A 211 -15.00 17.73 8.45
N LYS A 212 -15.81 16.85 9.03
CA LYS A 212 -17.04 17.21 9.76
C LYS A 212 -16.69 17.44 11.23
N LYS A 213 -17.01 18.61 11.77
CA LYS A 213 -16.85 18.91 13.20
C LYS A 213 -17.84 18.05 14.00
N SER A 214 -17.33 17.23 14.93
CA SER A 214 -18.16 16.51 15.90
C SER A 214 -18.68 17.49 16.97
N PHE A 215 -19.82 17.16 17.59
CA PHE A 215 -20.46 17.98 18.63
C PHE A 215 -19.74 17.96 19.99
N SER A 216 -18.49 17.49 20.04
CA SER A 216 -17.77 17.25 21.29
C SER A 216 -16.53 18.13 21.32
N PHE A 217 -16.67 19.33 21.89
CA PHE A 217 -15.83 19.94 22.95
C PHE A 217 -16.22 21.43 23.10
N PRO A 218 -16.02 22.01 24.30
CA PRO A 218 -17.00 22.70 25.14
C PRO A 218 -17.48 24.07 24.66
#